data_AF-A0A560PDJ7-F1
#
_entry.id   AF-A0A560PDJ7-F1
#
_cell.length_a   1.000
_cell.length_b   1.000
_cell.length_c   1.000
_cell.angle_alpha   90.00
_cell.angle_beta   90.00
_cell.angle_gamma   90.00
#
_symmetry.space_group_name_H-M   'P 1'
#
loop_
_entity.id
_entity.type
_entity.pdbx_description
1 polymer ?
#
loop_
_entity_poly.entity_id
_entity_poly.type
_entity_poly.pdbx_seq_one_letter_code
_entity_poly.pdbx_strand_id
1 'polypeptide(L)'
;MLLSITVKKILPIAFGIALLLGCSATSQHLQQLHANDADEIGRVTAINLTARYHKKVFDCGSNLPAYLCSGVVFRGTKPSTSYYFWNPSHFSVASGGVSFSYLREDSKFTKLVYGYNNGFIFRPYQDSGQTAVQPEVLCSFPVDAWTFDRDDKGCGQYYTYPDISRECQSQGITTATQWLAHFQSVESTQRPPHQCGFNVRASLGTAAARAFHTSLEARTLGSSDPVLGPIQNELRLATWEQNAGRDLPIEALFYTSGGLPGAQQYQRDFYAETDRWLPIIILTLPTTTTGDARFGYRSADQAFFPGGPLSIDRTPLALDGFRIFASWPATGVEAPGNTAIRRAVGGTPPYRYTSSNTQVATVSGNGQVTGIRRGSAVITVSDSSTPVQSATYTAQVSNTWLLGVVVPGTFTSLAAFHQWLGTVGGYLINSSGQFQTLENLYARPFPLPRGRYWLGEHGGVCPAGYYTYYHAENSQALACALPGESSVTGALYAVPY
;
A
#
# COMPACT_ATOMS: atom_id res chain seq x y z
N MET A 1 -44.37 75.82 25.89
CA MET A 1 -45.31 75.36 26.95
C MET A 1 -44.74 74.06 27.50
N LEU A 2 -44.06 74.09 28.66
CA LEU A 2 -44.62 73.86 30.02
C LEU A 2 -45.23 72.45 30.08
N LEU A 3 -44.83 71.46 30.90
CA LEU A 3 -44.33 71.37 32.29
C LEU A 3 -43.49 70.06 32.42
N SER A 4 -42.42 69.91 33.19
CA SER A 4 -42.18 70.02 34.66
C SER A 4 -42.31 68.69 35.43
N ILE A 5 -41.14 68.20 35.91
CA ILE A 5 -40.80 67.62 37.25
C ILE A 5 -41.55 66.31 37.65
N THR A 6 -40.91 65.19 38.08
CA THR A 6 -40.27 65.00 39.41
C THR A 6 -39.49 63.67 39.53
N VAL A 7 -38.49 63.69 40.42
CA VAL A 7 -37.49 62.68 40.82
C VAL A 7 -37.99 61.64 41.84
N LYS A 8 -37.44 60.41 41.85
CA LYS A 8 -37.01 59.56 43.01
C LYS A 8 -36.59 58.16 42.52
N LYS A 9 -35.32 57.74 42.59
CA LYS A 9 -34.49 57.21 43.71
C LYS A 9 -34.38 55.66 43.73
N ILE A 10 -33.13 55.18 43.72
CA ILE A 10 -32.57 53.95 44.35
C ILE A 10 -32.47 52.65 43.50
N LEU A 11 -31.21 52.26 43.22
CA LEU A 11 -30.62 50.95 42.82
C LEU A 11 -30.78 49.89 43.96
N PRO A 12 -30.48 48.57 43.84
CA PRO A 12 -29.87 47.81 42.73
C PRO A 12 -30.40 46.34 42.54
N ILE A 13 -29.71 45.57 41.68
CA ILE A 13 -29.60 44.08 41.66
C ILE A 13 -30.68 43.30 40.90
N ALA A 14 -30.33 42.82 39.71
CA ALA A 14 -30.40 41.40 39.33
C ALA A 14 -29.80 41.22 37.91
N PHE A 15 -28.51 40.88 37.85
CA PHE A 15 -27.90 40.35 36.63
C PHE A 15 -28.30 38.87 36.56
N GLY A 16 -29.40 38.60 35.84
CA GLY A 16 -29.98 37.27 35.64
C GLY A 16 -29.63 36.71 34.27
N ILE A 17 -28.74 35.73 34.30
CA ILE A 17 -28.33 34.76 33.27
C ILE A 17 -29.43 34.42 32.24
N ALA A 18 -29.12 34.59 30.94
CA ALA A 18 -29.76 33.84 29.87
C ALA A 18 -28.93 33.88 28.57
N LEU A 19 -27.85 33.07 28.47
CA LEU A 19 -27.26 32.69 27.18
C LEU A 19 -26.30 31.51 27.34
N LEU A 20 -26.85 30.29 27.47
CA LEU A 20 -26.10 29.04 27.37
C LEU A 20 -26.89 27.98 26.58
N LEU A 21 -27.36 28.34 25.37
CA LEU A 21 -27.92 27.37 24.41
C LEU A 21 -27.29 27.46 23.00
N GLY A 22 -26.18 28.19 22.84
CA GLY A 22 -25.61 28.50 21.52
C GLY A 22 -24.50 27.59 20.99
N CYS A 23 -23.88 26.72 21.80
CA CYS A 23 -22.65 26.02 21.39
C CYS A 23 -22.85 24.66 20.71
N SER A 24 -24.04 24.05 20.81
CA SER A 24 -24.29 22.72 20.21
C SER A 24 -24.80 22.77 18.77
N ALA A 25 -25.55 23.82 18.40
CA ALA A 25 -26.15 23.94 17.06
C ALA A 25 -25.13 24.31 15.96
N THR A 26 -24.09 25.07 16.31
CA THR A 26 -23.02 25.47 15.38
C THR A 26 -22.11 24.31 14.99
N SER A 27 -21.82 23.39 15.91
CA SER A 27 -20.98 22.22 15.63
C SER A 27 -21.66 21.23 14.68
N GLN A 28 -22.93 20.90 14.93
CA GLN A 28 -23.70 19.99 14.05
C GLN A 28 -23.89 20.58 12.64
N HIS A 29 -24.12 21.89 12.54
CA HIS A 29 -24.26 22.55 11.25
C HIS A 29 -22.95 22.54 10.43
N LEU A 30 -21.80 22.80 11.05
CA LEU A 30 -20.49 22.74 10.40
C LEU A 30 -20.12 21.32 9.96
N GLN A 31 -20.44 20.30 10.77
CA GLN A 31 -20.22 18.90 10.40
C GLN A 31 -21.06 18.48 9.19
N GLN A 32 -22.33 18.91 9.14
CA GLN A 32 -23.22 18.62 8.01
C GLN A 32 -22.78 19.34 6.73
N LEU A 33 -22.30 20.59 6.82
CA LEU A 33 -21.73 21.32 5.68
C LEU A 33 -20.50 20.61 5.11
N HIS A 34 -19.53 20.23 5.96
CA HIS A 34 -18.33 19.52 5.50
C HIS A 34 -18.65 18.15 4.86
N ALA A 35 -19.63 17.42 5.39
CA ALA A 35 -20.07 16.16 4.80
C ALA A 35 -20.71 16.39 3.42
N ASN A 36 -21.60 17.38 3.28
CA ASN A 36 -22.21 17.74 2.00
C ASN A 36 -21.16 18.15 0.96
N ASP A 37 -20.14 18.91 1.37
CA ASP A 37 -19.04 19.30 0.48
C ASP A 37 -18.23 18.08 0.01
N ALA A 38 -17.92 17.14 0.91
CA ALA A 38 -17.20 15.92 0.57
C ALA A 38 -18.00 14.98 -0.34
N ASP A 39 -19.31 14.85 -0.10
CA ASP A 39 -20.23 14.12 -1.00
C ASP A 39 -20.25 14.74 -2.40
N GLU A 40 -20.38 16.06 -2.48
CA GLU A 40 -20.37 16.78 -3.75
C GLU A 40 -19.03 16.66 -4.48
N ILE A 41 -17.91 16.77 -3.76
CA ILE A 41 -16.56 16.52 -4.31
C ILE A 41 -16.48 15.13 -4.93
N GLY A 42 -16.99 14.11 -4.24
CA GLY A 42 -17.00 12.74 -4.75
C GLY A 42 -17.85 12.56 -6.00
N ARG A 43 -19.07 13.11 -6.00
CA ARG A 43 -19.99 13.09 -7.16
C ARG A 43 -19.38 13.80 -8.37
N VAL A 44 -18.85 15.00 -8.18
CA VAL A 44 -18.19 15.79 -9.24
C VAL A 44 -16.95 15.08 -9.75
N THR A 45 -16.17 14.44 -8.87
CA THR A 45 -14.99 13.66 -9.29
C THR A 45 -15.35 12.50 -10.22
N ALA A 46 -16.42 11.74 -9.92
CA ALA A 46 -16.90 10.68 -10.82
C ALA A 46 -17.37 11.23 -12.19
N ILE A 47 -18.05 12.38 -12.20
CA ILE A 47 -18.49 13.07 -13.43
C ILE A 47 -17.27 13.51 -14.25
N ASN A 48 -16.28 14.12 -13.62
CA ASN A 48 -15.07 14.59 -14.29
C ASN A 48 -14.23 13.44 -14.85
N LEU A 49 -14.13 12.32 -14.12
CA LEU A 49 -13.49 11.11 -14.61
C LEU A 49 -14.21 10.55 -15.85
N THR A 50 -15.54 10.51 -15.82
CA THR A 50 -16.35 10.08 -16.97
C THR A 50 -16.16 11.01 -18.18
N ALA A 51 -16.21 12.32 -17.96
CA ALA A 51 -15.98 13.30 -19.02
C ALA A 51 -14.57 13.16 -19.64
N ARG A 52 -13.52 13.00 -18.82
CA ARG A 52 -12.15 12.80 -19.29
C ARG A 52 -11.96 11.48 -20.03
N TYR A 53 -12.61 10.40 -19.58
CA TYR A 53 -12.60 9.12 -20.29
C TYR A 53 -13.14 9.23 -21.72
N HIS A 54 -14.21 10.00 -21.93
CA HIS A 54 -14.81 10.23 -23.26
C HIS A 54 -14.14 11.36 -24.08
N LYS A 55 -13.26 12.16 -23.47
CA LYS A 55 -12.60 13.28 -24.14
C LYS A 55 -11.46 12.82 -25.06
N LYS A 56 -11.80 12.35 -26.27
CA LYS A 56 -10.80 11.95 -27.29
C LYS A 56 -10.21 13.16 -28.00
N VAL A 57 -9.11 13.67 -27.45
CA VAL A 57 -8.31 14.75 -28.06
C VAL A 57 -6.95 14.23 -28.52
N PHE A 58 -6.43 14.83 -29.59
CA PHE A 58 -5.07 14.57 -30.06
C PHE A 58 -4.05 15.06 -29.03
N ASP A 59 -4.21 16.30 -28.57
CA ASP A 59 -3.37 16.98 -27.60
C ASP A 59 -4.22 17.84 -26.64
N CYS A 60 -3.56 18.46 -25.68
CA CYS A 60 -4.16 19.35 -24.69
C CYS A 60 -3.95 20.84 -25.00
N GLY A 61 -3.92 21.18 -26.29
CA GLY A 61 -3.50 22.48 -26.78
C GLY A 61 -1.98 22.62 -26.81
N SER A 62 -1.47 23.47 -27.70
CA SER A 62 -0.03 23.75 -27.85
C SER A 62 0.83 22.49 -28.09
N ASN A 63 0.27 21.43 -28.67
CA ASN A 63 0.91 20.13 -28.87
C ASN A 63 1.41 19.48 -27.56
N LEU A 64 0.69 19.67 -26.46
CA LEU A 64 0.95 19.01 -25.18
C LEU A 64 0.27 17.63 -25.14
N PRO A 65 0.95 16.55 -24.71
CA PRO A 65 0.37 15.21 -24.70
C PRO A 65 -1.01 15.11 -24.04
N ALA A 66 -1.91 14.32 -24.64
CA ALA A 66 -3.31 14.24 -24.20
C ALA A 66 -3.52 13.79 -22.74
N TYR A 67 -2.57 13.06 -22.15
CA TYR A 67 -2.64 12.67 -20.73
C TYR A 67 -2.69 13.86 -19.75
N LEU A 68 -2.34 15.07 -20.22
CA LEU A 68 -2.34 16.28 -19.40
C LEU A 68 -3.72 16.88 -19.14
N CYS A 69 -4.76 16.46 -19.88
CA CYS A 69 -6.12 17.02 -19.79
C CYS A 69 -7.26 16.05 -20.21
N SER A 70 -6.92 14.81 -20.53
CA SER A 70 -7.82 13.79 -21.08
C SER A 70 -7.42 12.41 -20.60
N GLY A 71 -8.39 11.50 -20.53
CA GLY A 71 -8.24 10.16 -19.98
C GLY A 71 -7.99 10.16 -18.47
N VAL A 72 -7.73 8.98 -17.94
CA VAL A 72 -7.58 8.71 -16.51
C VAL A 72 -6.24 8.00 -16.28
N VAL A 73 -5.31 8.67 -15.61
CA VAL A 73 -4.02 8.10 -15.19
C VAL A 73 -4.18 7.54 -13.78
N PHE A 74 -3.95 6.23 -13.61
CA PHE A 74 -4.20 5.58 -12.33
C PHE A 74 -3.24 4.40 -12.10
N ARG A 75 -3.09 4.01 -10.84
CA ARG A 75 -2.23 2.89 -10.44
C ARG A 75 -2.94 2.01 -9.44
N GLY A 76 -3.03 0.71 -9.75
CA GLY A 76 -3.43 -0.31 -8.80
C GLY A 76 -2.30 -0.64 -7.82
N THR A 77 -2.65 -0.86 -6.55
CA THR A 77 -1.70 -1.19 -5.48
C THR A 77 -2.34 -2.14 -4.46
N LYS A 78 -1.52 -2.74 -3.59
CA LYS A 78 -2.00 -3.56 -2.46
C LYS A 78 -1.97 -2.77 -1.16
N PRO A 79 -3.01 -2.86 -0.31
CA PRO A 79 -2.96 -2.31 1.04
C PRO A 79 -1.82 -2.92 1.84
N SER A 80 -1.19 -2.09 2.67
CA SER A 80 -0.05 -2.47 3.50
C SER A 80 -0.04 -1.61 4.76
N THR A 81 0.43 -2.19 5.86
CA THR A 81 0.71 -1.48 7.10
C THR A 81 2.16 -1.02 7.19
N SER A 82 3.03 -1.46 6.26
CA SER A 82 4.47 -1.16 6.26
C SER A 82 4.86 -0.01 5.34
N TYR A 83 3.97 0.42 4.43
CA TYR A 83 4.22 1.51 3.49
C TYR A 83 2.89 2.13 3.05
N TYR A 84 2.93 3.39 2.64
CA TYR A 84 1.78 4.06 2.06
C TYR A 84 1.62 3.75 0.56
N PHE A 85 0.38 3.73 0.07
CA PHE A 85 0.10 3.36 -1.33
C PHE A 85 0.71 4.33 -2.35
N TRP A 86 0.99 5.57 -1.94
CA TRP A 86 1.61 6.59 -2.77
C TRP A 86 3.15 6.57 -2.70
N ASN A 87 3.74 5.70 -1.89
CA ASN A 87 5.19 5.59 -1.81
C ASN A 87 5.72 4.72 -2.96
N PRO A 88 6.75 5.19 -3.70
CA PRO A 88 7.43 4.35 -4.67
C PRO A 88 8.08 3.17 -3.97
N SER A 89 8.00 1.97 -4.57
CA SER A 89 8.72 0.81 -4.05
C SER A 89 10.23 1.01 -4.15
N HIS A 90 11.02 0.23 -3.41
CA HIS A 90 12.49 0.27 -3.54
C HIS A 90 12.95 0.00 -4.98
N PHE A 91 12.24 -0.83 -5.73
CA PHE A 91 12.49 -1.06 -7.16
C PHE A 91 12.18 0.17 -8.03
N SER A 92 11.10 0.90 -7.72
CA SER A 92 10.80 2.17 -8.40
C SER A 92 11.80 3.25 -8.07
N VAL A 93 12.30 3.30 -6.83
CA VAL A 93 13.41 4.19 -6.45
C VAL A 93 14.67 3.82 -7.23
N ALA A 94 15.05 2.55 -7.26
CA ALA A 94 16.26 2.08 -7.95
C ALA A 94 16.20 2.31 -9.47
N SER A 95 15.06 2.01 -10.11
CA SER A 95 14.90 2.24 -11.56
C SER A 95 14.65 3.71 -11.89
N GLY A 96 14.15 4.53 -10.97
CA GLY A 96 13.74 5.91 -11.24
C GLY A 96 12.39 6.02 -11.96
N GLY A 97 11.60 4.93 -12.05
CA GLY A 97 10.27 4.95 -12.64
C GLY A 97 9.19 4.21 -11.84
N VAL A 98 7.95 4.69 -11.95
CA VAL A 98 6.72 4.11 -11.39
C VAL A 98 5.70 3.86 -12.50
N SER A 99 5.17 2.64 -12.59
CA SER A 99 4.21 2.27 -13.64
C SER A 99 2.78 2.72 -13.33
N PHE A 100 2.08 3.25 -14.30
CA PHE A 100 0.67 3.61 -14.24
C PHE A 100 -0.06 3.01 -15.44
N SER A 101 -1.38 2.95 -15.38
CA SER A 101 -2.23 2.67 -16.53
C SER A 101 -2.99 3.94 -16.93
N TYR A 102 -3.43 3.98 -18.18
CA TYR A 102 -4.17 5.08 -18.77
C TYR A 102 -5.48 4.57 -19.37
N LEU A 103 -6.63 5.06 -18.89
CA LEU A 103 -7.93 4.73 -19.47
C LEU A 103 -8.49 5.90 -20.27
N ARG A 104 -8.93 5.60 -21.49
CA ARG A 104 -9.73 6.49 -22.34
C ARG A 104 -10.60 5.63 -23.25
N GLU A 105 -11.65 6.19 -23.83
CA GLU A 105 -12.56 5.47 -24.72
C GLU A 105 -11.86 4.81 -25.93
N ASP A 106 -10.68 5.28 -26.33
CA ASP A 106 -9.81 4.70 -27.36
C ASP A 106 -8.56 4.00 -26.78
N SER A 107 -8.59 3.64 -25.50
CA SER A 107 -7.50 2.94 -24.80
C SER A 107 -8.03 2.00 -23.71
N LYS A 108 -8.85 1.04 -24.14
CA LYS A 108 -9.63 0.14 -23.28
C LYS A 108 -8.86 -1.13 -22.94
N PHE A 109 -9.17 -1.71 -21.77
CA PHE A 109 -8.73 -3.04 -21.33
C PHE A 109 -9.69 -3.58 -20.26
N THR A 110 -9.66 -4.89 -20.02
CA THR A 110 -10.67 -5.57 -19.19
C THR A 110 -10.20 -5.96 -17.80
N LYS A 111 -8.91 -5.80 -17.49
CA LYS A 111 -8.34 -6.13 -16.17
C LYS A 111 -7.18 -5.23 -15.78
N LEU A 112 -6.87 -5.23 -14.48
CA LEU A 112 -5.67 -4.60 -13.93
C LEU A 112 -4.54 -5.62 -13.76
N VAL A 113 -3.31 -5.10 -13.72
CA VAL A 113 -2.11 -5.88 -13.44
C VAL A 113 -2.22 -6.63 -12.10
N TYR A 114 -1.69 -7.85 -12.04
CA TYR A 114 -1.64 -8.71 -10.85
C TYR A 114 -2.97 -8.95 -10.12
N GLY A 115 -4.11 -8.70 -10.79
CA GLY A 115 -5.43 -8.80 -10.17
C GLY A 115 -5.67 -7.74 -9.09
N TYR A 116 -4.96 -6.61 -9.14
CA TYR A 116 -5.26 -5.48 -8.27
C TYR A 116 -6.71 -5.05 -8.43
N ASN A 117 -7.33 -4.67 -7.32
CA ASN A 117 -8.73 -4.29 -7.25
C ASN A 117 -8.95 -2.96 -6.54
N ASN A 118 -7.89 -2.24 -6.18
CA ASN A 118 -7.95 -0.89 -5.64
C ASN A 118 -6.66 -0.13 -5.94
N GLY A 119 -6.70 1.19 -5.77
CA GLY A 119 -5.57 2.05 -6.08
C GLY A 119 -5.94 3.52 -6.00
N PHE A 120 -5.18 4.34 -6.72
CA PHE A 120 -5.35 5.79 -6.74
C PHE A 120 -5.29 6.36 -8.16
N ILE A 121 -5.89 7.53 -8.33
CA ILE A 121 -6.02 8.25 -9.59
C ILE A 121 -5.31 9.59 -9.47
N PHE A 122 -4.49 9.90 -10.48
CA PHE A 122 -3.89 11.23 -10.62
C PHE A 122 -4.80 12.16 -11.41
N ARG A 123 -4.91 13.38 -10.91
CA ARG A 123 -5.45 14.52 -11.63
C ARG A 123 -4.54 14.84 -12.82
N PRO A 124 -5.10 15.17 -13.99
CA PRO A 124 -4.34 15.71 -15.11
C PRO A 124 -3.59 16.98 -14.69
N TYR A 125 -2.36 17.14 -15.19
CA TYR A 125 -1.47 18.18 -14.70
C TYR A 125 -1.88 19.60 -15.12
N GLN A 126 -2.64 19.76 -16.21
CA GLN A 126 -3.18 21.09 -16.56
C GLN A 126 -4.29 21.52 -15.60
N ASP A 127 -5.03 20.58 -15.03
CA ASP A 127 -6.08 20.85 -14.03
C ASP A 127 -5.50 20.88 -12.60
N SER A 128 -4.23 20.53 -12.42
CA SER A 128 -3.70 20.25 -11.09
C SER A 128 -3.39 21.50 -10.29
N GLY A 129 -3.09 22.65 -10.93
CA GLY A 129 -3.07 24.06 -10.46
C GLY A 129 -2.46 24.41 -9.10
N GLN A 130 -2.11 23.43 -8.27
CA GLN A 130 -1.96 23.48 -6.82
C GLN A 130 -1.05 22.35 -6.28
N THR A 131 -0.65 21.36 -7.10
CA THR A 131 0.18 20.24 -6.63
C THR A 131 1.65 20.55 -6.82
N ALA A 132 2.44 20.50 -5.75
CA ALA A 132 3.87 20.82 -5.81
C ALA A 132 4.69 19.76 -6.57
N VAL A 133 4.19 18.52 -6.69
CA VAL A 133 4.86 17.44 -7.44
C VAL A 133 4.02 17.03 -8.64
N GLN A 134 4.63 17.03 -9.83
CA GLN A 134 4.05 16.52 -11.07
C GLN A 134 5.05 15.54 -11.71
N PRO A 135 4.96 14.23 -11.40
CA PRO A 135 5.92 13.27 -11.92
C PRO A 135 5.88 13.22 -13.46
N GLU A 136 7.01 13.43 -14.12
CA GLU A 136 7.07 13.41 -15.59
C GLU A 136 6.61 12.07 -16.14
N VAL A 137 5.75 12.05 -17.16
CA VAL A 137 5.44 10.83 -17.92
C VAL A 137 6.58 10.62 -18.92
N LEU A 138 7.36 9.56 -18.72
CA LEU A 138 8.59 9.28 -19.45
C LEU A 138 8.30 8.56 -20.78
N CYS A 139 7.48 7.53 -20.74
CA CYS A 139 7.09 6.74 -21.91
C CYS A 139 5.70 6.13 -21.78
N SER A 140 5.14 5.77 -22.93
CA SER A 140 3.85 5.09 -23.09
C SER A 140 4.02 3.80 -23.90
N PHE A 141 3.50 2.70 -23.35
CA PHE A 141 3.42 1.41 -24.01
C PHE A 141 1.95 1.04 -24.27
N PRO A 142 1.56 0.64 -25.49
CA PRO A 142 0.18 0.21 -25.79
C PRO A 142 -0.28 -1.01 -24.99
N VAL A 143 0.63 -1.80 -24.41
CA VAL A 143 0.34 -2.91 -23.50
C VAL A 143 1.47 -3.06 -22.50
N ASP A 144 1.19 -3.64 -21.33
CA ASP A 144 2.18 -4.05 -20.31
C ASP A 144 3.50 -4.51 -20.92
N ALA A 145 4.61 -3.85 -20.54
CA ALA A 145 5.89 -3.96 -21.24
C ALA A 145 7.00 -4.59 -20.41
N TRP A 146 6.67 -5.12 -19.24
CA TRP A 146 7.63 -5.71 -18.29
C TRP A 146 8.76 -4.74 -17.96
N THR A 147 8.38 -3.51 -17.63
CA THR A 147 9.31 -2.38 -17.44
C THR A 147 10.28 -2.52 -16.28
N PHE A 148 10.13 -3.59 -15.48
CA PHE A 148 11.08 -3.95 -14.43
C PHE A 148 12.47 -4.31 -14.99
N ASP A 149 12.52 -5.05 -16.11
CA ASP A 149 13.78 -5.53 -16.70
C ASP A 149 14.23 -4.69 -17.91
N ARG A 150 13.81 -3.42 -17.95
CA ARG A 150 14.17 -2.44 -18.98
C ARG A 150 15.08 -1.36 -18.42
N ASP A 151 16.03 -0.90 -19.24
CA ASP A 151 16.87 0.25 -18.91
C ASP A 151 16.11 1.59 -19.09
N ASP A 152 16.82 2.72 -18.94
CA ASP A 152 16.27 4.09 -19.05
C ASP A 152 14.97 4.29 -18.22
N LYS A 153 15.04 4.00 -16.92
CA LYS A 153 13.89 4.09 -16.02
C LYS A 153 12.69 3.28 -16.50
N GLY A 154 12.96 2.13 -17.13
CA GLY A 154 11.96 1.22 -17.69
C GLY A 154 11.38 1.64 -19.03
N CYS A 155 11.92 2.68 -19.68
CA CYS A 155 11.47 3.16 -20.98
C CYS A 155 12.34 2.69 -22.15
N GLY A 156 13.51 2.14 -21.88
CA GLY A 156 14.43 1.68 -22.91
C GLY A 156 14.23 0.20 -23.25
N GLN A 157 15.32 -0.44 -23.63
CA GLN A 157 15.30 -1.80 -24.15
C GLN A 157 15.16 -2.84 -23.03
N TYR A 158 14.49 -3.94 -23.35
CA TYR A 158 14.42 -5.15 -22.56
C TYR A 158 15.64 -6.03 -22.85
N TYR A 159 16.28 -6.57 -21.81
CA TYR A 159 17.59 -7.23 -21.92
C TYR A 159 17.66 -8.43 -22.89
N THR A 160 16.57 -9.17 -23.11
CA THR A 160 16.53 -10.29 -24.09
C THR A 160 16.25 -9.84 -25.52
N TYR A 161 15.80 -8.60 -25.71
CA TYR A 161 15.52 -8.01 -27.02
C TYR A 161 16.30 -6.69 -27.17
N PRO A 162 17.64 -6.72 -27.03
CA PRO A 162 18.45 -5.53 -27.23
C PRO A 162 18.23 -5.01 -28.65
N ASP A 163 18.35 -3.71 -28.84
CA ASP A 163 18.19 -2.99 -30.12
C ASP A 163 16.79 -2.98 -30.76
N ILE A 164 15.94 -3.96 -30.46
CA ILE A 164 14.62 -4.12 -31.10
C ILE A 164 13.49 -3.59 -30.19
N SER A 165 13.65 -3.73 -28.88
CA SER A 165 12.66 -3.25 -27.89
C SER A 165 12.93 -1.83 -27.37
N ARG A 166 13.95 -1.14 -27.91
CA ARG A 166 14.29 0.26 -27.60
C ARG A 166 13.19 1.23 -28.02
N GLU A 167 13.37 2.52 -27.77
CA GLU A 167 12.40 3.58 -28.13
C GLU A 167 11.86 3.43 -29.58
N CYS A 168 10.54 3.53 -29.75
CA CYS A 168 9.91 3.36 -31.08
C CYS A 168 10.42 4.40 -32.08
N GLN A 169 10.49 5.66 -31.69
CA GLN A 169 10.91 6.75 -32.59
C GLN A 169 12.36 6.58 -33.06
N SER A 170 13.26 6.06 -32.22
CA SER A 170 14.66 5.81 -32.61
C SER A 170 14.81 4.68 -33.63
N GLN A 171 13.74 3.90 -33.86
CA GLN A 171 13.68 2.80 -34.83
C GLN A 171 12.86 3.16 -36.08
N GLY A 172 12.37 4.40 -36.17
CA GLY A 172 11.47 4.81 -37.26
C GLY A 172 10.04 4.28 -37.12
N ILE A 173 9.69 3.66 -35.99
CA ILE A 173 8.32 3.23 -35.68
C ILE A 173 7.56 4.44 -35.15
N THR A 174 6.76 5.07 -36.02
CA THR A 174 6.07 6.35 -35.72
C THR A 174 4.57 6.30 -35.97
N THR A 175 4.05 5.15 -36.44
CA THR A 175 2.62 4.93 -36.72
C THR A 175 2.10 3.69 -35.99
N ALA A 176 0.80 3.65 -35.73
CA ALA A 176 0.12 2.52 -35.09
C ALA A 176 0.30 1.21 -35.88
N THR A 177 0.22 1.27 -37.21
CA THR A 177 0.39 0.10 -38.08
C THR A 177 1.80 -0.46 -38.01
N GLN A 178 2.83 0.41 -38.02
CA GLN A 178 4.21 -0.02 -37.84
C GLN A 178 4.42 -0.67 -36.47
N TRP A 179 3.87 -0.06 -35.41
CA TRP A 179 3.97 -0.62 -34.07
C TRP A 179 3.28 -1.98 -33.96
N LEU A 180 2.08 -2.14 -34.52
CA LEU A 180 1.36 -3.41 -34.48
C LEU A 180 2.09 -4.51 -35.28
N ALA A 181 2.64 -4.16 -36.45
CA ALA A 181 3.46 -5.09 -37.23
C ALA A 181 4.73 -5.52 -36.47
N HIS A 182 5.39 -4.58 -35.79
CA HIS A 182 6.51 -4.89 -34.89
C HIS A 182 6.08 -5.78 -33.73
N PHE A 183 4.98 -5.45 -33.06
CA PHE A 183 4.46 -6.22 -31.93
C PHE A 183 4.12 -7.66 -32.31
N GLN A 184 3.55 -7.87 -33.51
CA GLN A 184 3.09 -9.16 -34.00
C GLN A 184 4.16 -9.96 -34.75
N SER A 185 5.38 -9.44 -34.91
CA SER A 185 6.48 -10.14 -35.60
C SER A 185 7.04 -11.33 -34.81
N VAL A 186 6.66 -11.46 -33.53
CA VAL A 186 7.04 -12.56 -32.63
C VAL A 186 5.81 -13.27 -32.07
N GLU A 187 6.05 -14.47 -31.52
CA GLU A 187 5.02 -15.27 -30.87
C GLU A 187 4.36 -14.53 -29.70
N SER A 188 3.08 -14.84 -29.46
CA SER A 188 2.23 -14.15 -28.47
C SER A 188 2.88 -13.97 -27.09
N THR A 189 3.61 -14.96 -26.59
CA THR A 189 4.28 -14.95 -25.28
C THR A 189 5.51 -14.04 -25.23
N GLN A 190 6.09 -13.70 -26.38
CA GLN A 190 7.31 -12.90 -26.52
C GLN A 190 7.00 -11.41 -26.73
N ARG A 191 5.77 -11.06 -27.12
CA ARG A 191 5.40 -9.70 -27.53
C ARG A 191 5.55 -8.64 -26.44
N PRO A 192 5.16 -8.87 -25.17
CA PRO A 192 5.28 -7.85 -24.11
C PRO A 192 6.70 -7.31 -23.90
N PRO A 193 7.75 -8.16 -23.72
CA PRO A 193 9.14 -7.66 -23.64
C PRO A 193 9.74 -7.26 -25.00
N HIS A 194 9.22 -7.76 -26.13
CA HIS A 194 9.71 -7.41 -27.48
C HIS A 194 9.28 -6.01 -27.96
N GLN A 195 8.12 -5.52 -27.52
CA GLN A 195 7.57 -4.25 -27.98
C GLN A 195 8.53 -3.06 -27.74
N CYS A 196 8.47 -2.06 -28.62
CA CYS A 196 9.05 -0.75 -28.37
C CYS A 196 8.08 0.13 -27.56
N GLY A 197 8.62 1.08 -26.79
CA GLY A 197 7.85 2.11 -26.08
C GLY A 197 7.95 3.47 -26.76
N PHE A 198 6.90 4.28 -26.66
CA PHE A 198 6.89 5.65 -27.17
C PHE A 198 7.46 6.60 -26.11
N ASN A 199 8.54 7.30 -26.41
CA ASN A 199 9.10 8.34 -25.54
C ASN A 199 8.18 9.57 -25.57
N VAL A 200 7.69 10.00 -24.40
CA VAL A 200 6.72 11.09 -24.27
C VAL A 200 7.18 12.17 -23.28
N ARG A 201 8.50 12.20 -23.01
CA ARG A 201 9.14 13.20 -22.14
C ARG A 201 8.86 14.61 -22.63
N ALA A 202 8.71 15.52 -21.68
CA ALA A 202 8.37 16.92 -21.96
C ALA A 202 9.43 17.61 -22.83
N SER A 203 10.69 17.17 -22.73
CA SER A 203 11.82 17.66 -23.53
C SER A 203 11.64 17.49 -25.04
N LEU A 204 10.76 16.57 -25.48
CA LEU A 204 10.46 16.36 -26.90
C LEU A 204 9.44 17.35 -27.47
N GLY A 205 8.81 18.19 -26.63
CA GLY A 205 7.81 19.16 -27.06
C GLY A 205 6.70 18.53 -27.89
N THR A 206 6.47 19.04 -29.10
CA THR A 206 5.38 18.59 -29.98
C THR A 206 5.50 17.12 -30.39
N ALA A 207 6.71 16.56 -30.42
CA ALA A 207 6.94 15.15 -30.74
C ALA A 207 6.42 14.22 -29.63
N ALA A 208 6.38 14.67 -28.37
CA ALA A 208 5.80 13.90 -27.28
C ALA A 208 4.30 13.67 -27.47
N ALA A 209 3.55 14.70 -27.90
CA ALA A 209 2.11 14.58 -28.13
C ALA A 209 1.81 13.61 -29.27
N ARG A 210 2.57 13.70 -30.38
CA ARG A 210 2.44 12.74 -31.48
C ARG A 210 2.74 11.31 -31.04
N ALA A 211 3.84 11.09 -30.34
CA ALA A 211 4.23 9.76 -29.87
C ALA A 211 3.19 9.16 -28.90
N PHE A 212 2.67 9.98 -27.98
CA PHE A 212 1.59 9.55 -27.09
C PHE A 212 0.33 9.20 -27.88
N HIS A 213 -0.06 10.05 -28.84
CA HIS A 213 -1.22 9.78 -29.69
C HIS A 213 -1.07 8.47 -30.48
N THR A 214 0.09 8.24 -31.10
CA THR A 214 0.39 6.98 -31.80
C THR A 214 0.26 5.77 -30.87
N SER A 215 0.64 5.89 -29.59
CA SER A 215 0.46 4.80 -28.62
C SER A 215 -1.02 4.45 -28.38
N LEU A 216 -1.93 5.44 -28.42
CA LEU A 216 -3.37 5.22 -28.28
C LEU A 216 -3.99 4.66 -29.56
N GLU A 217 -3.53 5.11 -30.72
CA GLU A 217 -3.92 4.52 -32.01
C GLU A 217 -3.48 3.06 -32.12
N ALA A 218 -2.26 2.72 -31.70
CA ALA A 218 -1.75 1.34 -31.67
C ALA A 218 -2.61 0.46 -30.76
N ARG A 219 -3.00 0.99 -29.60
CA ARG A 219 -3.92 0.32 -28.66
C ARG A 219 -5.28 0.04 -29.29
N THR A 220 -5.87 1.04 -29.96
CA THR A 220 -7.17 0.89 -30.63
C THR A 220 -7.08 -0.12 -31.78
N LEU A 221 -6.06 0.00 -32.62
CA LEU A 221 -5.85 -0.85 -33.80
C LEU A 221 -5.65 -2.32 -33.40
N GLY A 222 -4.90 -2.59 -32.33
CA GLY A 222 -4.65 -3.95 -31.84
C GLY A 222 -5.71 -4.49 -30.88
N SER A 223 -6.85 -3.82 -30.68
CA SER A 223 -7.81 -4.16 -29.61
C SER A 223 -8.43 -5.57 -29.73
N SER A 224 -8.38 -6.20 -30.90
CA SER A 224 -8.79 -7.60 -31.12
C SER A 224 -7.68 -8.62 -30.87
N ASP A 225 -6.43 -8.19 -30.70
CA ASP A 225 -5.31 -9.09 -30.39
C ASP A 225 -5.42 -9.61 -28.94
N PRO A 226 -5.30 -10.92 -28.70
CA PRO A 226 -5.53 -11.52 -27.39
C PRO A 226 -4.48 -11.13 -26.34
N VAL A 227 -3.28 -10.72 -26.77
CA VAL A 227 -2.19 -10.28 -25.88
C VAL A 227 -2.25 -8.78 -25.62
N LEU A 228 -2.93 -8.02 -26.50
CA LEU A 228 -3.09 -6.57 -26.35
C LEU A 228 -4.42 -6.23 -25.68
N GLY A 229 -5.55 -6.50 -26.33
CA GLY A 229 -6.87 -5.97 -25.99
C GLY A 229 -7.32 -6.18 -24.54
N PRO A 230 -7.21 -7.39 -23.96
CA PRO A 230 -7.61 -7.62 -22.57
C PRO A 230 -6.63 -7.04 -21.55
N ILE A 231 -5.35 -6.87 -21.91
CA ILE A 231 -4.26 -6.52 -20.99
C ILE A 231 -4.14 -5.01 -20.84
N GLN A 232 -3.86 -4.52 -19.64
CA GLN A 232 -3.63 -3.10 -19.37
C GLN A 232 -2.48 -2.53 -20.22
N ASN A 233 -2.56 -1.24 -20.54
CA ASN A 233 -1.42 -0.47 -21.04
C ASN A 233 -0.51 -0.04 -19.89
N GLU A 234 0.63 0.55 -20.23
CA GLU A 234 1.61 0.98 -19.25
C GLU A 234 2.21 2.36 -19.59
N LEU A 235 2.05 3.30 -18.67
CA LEU A 235 2.83 4.53 -18.61
C LEU A 235 3.95 4.35 -17.58
N ARG A 236 5.15 4.85 -17.87
CA ARG A 236 6.20 5.01 -16.86
C ARG A 236 6.30 6.47 -16.47
N LEU A 237 6.06 6.76 -15.20
CA LEU A 237 6.25 8.08 -14.62
C LEU A 237 7.57 8.13 -13.86
N ALA A 238 8.22 9.29 -13.81
CA ALA A 238 9.40 9.51 -12.98
C ALA A 238 9.09 9.22 -11.51
N THR A 239 10.04 8.63 -10.80
CA THR A 239 9.91 8.45 -9.34
C THR A 239 9.94 9.78 -8.60
N TRP A 240 9.25 9.83 -7.45
CA TRP A 240 9.20 10.95 -6.52
C TRP A 240 9.71 10.55 -5.13
N GLU A 241 9.81 11.51 -4.22
CA GLU A 241 10.28 11.28 -2.85
C GLU A 241 9.32 10.40 -2.03
N GLN A 242 9.89 9.67 -1.07
CA GLN A 242 9.07 8.93 -0.10
C GLN A 242 8.16 9.88 0.68
N ASN A 243 6.93 9.45 0.97
CA ASN A 243 5.96 10.17 1.78
C ASN A 243 5.49 11.53 1.23
N ALA A 244 5.66 11.80 -0.08
CA ALA A 244 5.18 13.03 -0.74
C ALA A 244 3.65 13.10 -0.97
N GLY A 245 2.85 12.34 -0.23
CA GLY A 245 1.41 12.14 -0.49
C GLY A 245 0.61 13.43 -0.59
N ARG A 246 0.90 14.41 0.29
CA ARG A 246 0.24 15.71 0.32
C ARG A 246 0.49 16.54 -0.95
N ASP A 247 1.64 16.37 -1.58
CA ASP A 247 2.10 17.18 -2.71
C ASP A 247 1.80 16.55 -4.07
N LEU A 248 1.48 15.26 -4.08
CA LEU A 248 1.10 14.52 -5.28
C LEU A 248 -0.29 14.92 -5.81
N PRO A 249 -0.52 14.79 -7.13
CA PRO A 249 -1.77 15.13 -7.77
C PRO A 249 -2.83 14.04 -7.61
N ILE A 250 -2.91 13.39 -6.46
CA ILE A 250 -3.94 12.39 -6.19
C ILE A 250 -5.27 13.11 -6.00
N GLU A 251 -6.28 12.75 -6.80
CA GLU A 251 -7.62 13.33 -6.70
C GLU A 251 -8.68 12.33 -6.25
N ALA A 252 -8.43 11.04 -6.37
CA ALA A 252 -9.35 10.01 -5.96
C ALA A 252 -8.64 8.70 -5.65
N LEU A 253 -9.28 7.91 -4.81
CA LEU A 253 -9.02 6.50 -4.64
C LEU A 253 -10.02 5.73 -5.50
N PHE A 254 -9.66 4.54 -5.95
CA PHE A 254 -10.61 3.70 -6.66
C PHE A 254 -10.64 2.28 -6.13
N TYR A 255 -11.74 1.60 -6.40
CA TYR A 255 -11.84 0.16 -6.25
C TYR A 255 -12.65 -0.48 -7.38
N THR A 256 -12.37 -1.75 -7.63
CA THR A 256 -13.17 -2.69 -8.44
C THR A 256 -13.69 -3.80 -7.52
N SER A 257 -14.34 -4.84 -8.06
CA SER A 257 -14.94 -5.91 -7.24
C SER A 257 -13.97 -6.48 -6.19
N GLY A 258 -14.40 -6.48 -4.92
CA GLY A 258 -13.61 -6.95 -3.77
C GLY A 258 -12.57 -5.96 -3.22
N GLY A 259 -12.36 -4.80 -3.84
CA GLY A 259 -11.31 -3.86 -3.44
C GLY A 259 -11.72 -2.76 -2.45
N LEU A 260 -13.02 -2.66 -2.11
CA LEU A 260 -13.54 -1.59 -1.26
C LEU A 260 -12.82 -1.49 0.11
N PRO A 261 -12.56 -2.60 0.84
CA PRO A 261 -11.84 -2.51 2.11
C PRO A 261 -10.44 -1.88 1.98
N GLY A 262 -9.74 -2.17 0.87
CA GLY A 262 -8.44 -1.59 0.57
C GLY A 262 -8.50 -0.09 0.27
N ALA A 263 -9.47 0.34 -0.52
CA ALA A 263 -9.68 1.77 -0.80
C ALA A 263 -10.11 2.55 0.46
N GLN A 264 -10.92 1.94 1.34
CA GLN A 264 -11.29 2.54 2.62
C GLN A 264 -10.09 2.69 3.56
N GLN A 265 -9.17 1.72 3.55
CA GLN A 265 -7.90 1.84 4.27
C GLN A 265 -7.06 3.00 3.73
N TYR A 266 -6.93 3.10 2.40
CA TYR A 266 -6.23 4.22 1.76
C TYR A 266 -6.81 5.58 2.12
N GLN A 267 -8.13 5.70 2.20
CA GLN A 267 -8.78 6.96 2.54
C GLN A 267 -8.44 7.41 3.96
N ARG A 268 -8.45 6.48 4.93
CA ARG A 268 -8.09 6.78 6.32
C ARG A 268 -6.61 7.13 6.44
N ASP A 269 -5.73 6.32 5.85
CA ASP A 269 -4.29 6.51 5.95
C ASP A 269 -3.84 7.80 5.26
N PHE A 270 -4.35 8.09 4.07
CA PHE A 270 -4.02 9.32 3.36
C PHE A 270 -4.46 10.56 4.14
N TYR A 271 -5.68 10.56 4.68
CA TYR A 271 -6.15 11.68 5.48
C TYR A 271 -5.34 11.85 6.76
N ALA A 272 -5.06 10.76 7.49
CA ALA A 272 -4.31 10.81 8.73
C ALA A 272 -2.88 11.36 8.55
N GLU A 273 -2.29 11.22 7.36
CA GLU A 273 -0.94 11.69 7.05
C GLU A 273 -0.89 13.07 6.37
N THR A 274 -1.98 13.50 5.73
CA THR A 274 -1.96 14.68 4.86
C THR A 274 -3.01 15.74 5.16
N ASP A 275 -3.99 15.42 6.02
CA ASP A 275 -5.23 16.18 6.25
C ASP A 275 -6.06 16.42 4.97
N ARG A 276 -5.75 15.73 3.86
CA ARG A 276 -6.49 15.81 2.60
C ARG A 276 -7.45 14.63 2.50
N TRP A 277 -8.74 14.92 2.33
CA TRP A 277 -9.74 13.90 2.07
C TRP A 277 -9.81 13.59 0.57
N LEU A 278 -9.83 12.30 0.21
CA LEU A 278 -9.97 11.82 -1.16
C LEU A 278 -11.25 11.00 -1.31
N PRO A 279 -12.08 11.25 -2.34
CA PRO A 279 -13.23 10.41 -2.61
C PRO A 279 -12.80 9.02 -3.10
N ILE A 280 -13.52 7.99 -2.66
CA ILE A 280 -13.45 6.63 -3.20
C ILE A 280 -14.43 6.50 -4.36
N ILE A 281 -13.91 6.11 -5.53
CA ILE A 281 -14.63 5.97 -6.79
C ILE A 281 -14.71 4.50 -7.20
N ILE A 282 -15.90 4.05 -7.58
CA ILE A 282 -16.11 2.75 -8.20
C ILE A 282 -15.55 2.82 -9.63
N LEU A 283 -14.52 2.02 -9.92
CA LEU A 283 -14.06 1.76 -11.27
C LEU A 283 -14.67 0.44 -11.76
N THR A 284 -15.56 0.52 -12.74
CA THR A 284 -16.05 -0.67 -13.45
C THR A 284 -15.29 -0.78 -14.76
N LEU A 285 -14.37 -1.75 -14.86
CA LEU A 285 -13.73 -2.08 -16.13
C LEU A 285 -14.72 -2.82 -17.06
N PRO A 286 -14.59 -2.64 -18.38
CA PRO A 286 -15.44 -3.36 -19.32
C PRO A 286 -15.10 -4.85 -19.32
N THR A 287 -16.10 -5.70 -19.59
CA THR A 287 -15.92 -7.16 -19.72
C THR A 287 -15.43 -7.57 -21.11
N THR A 288 -15.53 -6.68 -22.09
CA THR A 288 -15.06 -6.86 -23.47
C THR A 288 -14.23 -5.64 -23.89
N THR A 289 -13.45 -5.78 -24.97
CA THR A 289 -12.64 -4.67 -25.51
C THR A 289 -13.47 -3.58 -26.21
N THR A 290 -14.76 -3.85 -26.44
CA THR A 290 -15.71 -2.88 -27.02
C THR A 290 -16.50 -2.11 -25.96
N GLY A 291 -16.64 -2.64 -24.75
CA GLY A 291 -17.38 -1.99 -23.65
C GLY A 291 -16.65 -0.75 -23.11
N ASP A 292 -17.36 0.07 -22.34
CA ASP A 292 -16.77 1.25 -21.70
C ASP A 292 -16.47 1.04 -20.21
N ALA A 293 -15.38 1.66 -19.76
CA ALA A 293 -15.14 1.82 -18.34
C ALA A 293 -16.15 2.83 -17.75
N ARG A 294 -16.57 2.61 -16.50
CA ARG A 294 -17.51 3.50 -15.80
C ARG A 294 -16.97 3.91 -14.44
N PHE A 295 -17.26 5.15 -14.07
CA PHE A 295 -16.85 5.75 -12.80
C PHE A 295 -18.11 6.09 -11.99
N GLY A 296 -18.22 5.53 -10.79
CA GLY A 296 -19.35 5.75 -9.90
C GLY A 296 -18.92 6.31 -8.56
N TYR A 297 -19.78 7.10 -7.93
CA TYR A 297 -19.61 7.54 -6.55
C TYR A 297 -20.78 7.04 -5.71
N ARG A 298 -20.50 6.57 -4.49
CA ARG A 298 -21.51 6.31 -3.46
C ARG A 298 -20.99 6.78 -2.12
N SER A 299 -21.83 7.52 -1.39
CA SER A 299 -21.55 7.99 -0.03
C SER A 299 -21.28 6.82 0.92
N ALA A 300 -21.99 5.70 0.75
CA ALA A 300 -21.84 4.50 1.57
C ALA A 300 -20.50 3.77 1.39
N ASP A 301 -19.77 4.02 0.30
CA ASP A 301 -18.47 3.39 0.06
C ASP A 301 -17.34 4.14 0.78
N GLN A 302 -17.57 5.39 1.19
CA GLN A 302 -16.58 6.19 1.91
C GLN A 302 -16.32 5.60 3.31
N ALA A 303 -15.06 5.53 3.71
CA ALA A 303 -14.67 5.10 5.05
C ALA A 303 -15.10 6.09 6.13
N PHE A 304 -15.10 7.38 5.80
CA PHE A 304 -15.53 8.47 6.66
C PHE A 304 -15.70 9.76 5.85
N PHE A 305 -16.33 10.76 6.47
CA PHE A 305 -16.41 12.13 5.98
C PHE A 305 -15.70 13.08 6.96
N PRO A 306 -15.02 14.15 6.48
CA PRO A 306 -14.43 15.15 7.37
C PRO A 306 -15.50 15.78 8.26
N GLY A 307 -15.24 15.85 9.57
CA GLY A 307 -16.24 16.27 10.56
C GLY A 307 -17.31 15.22 10.89
N GLY A 308 -17.30 14.07 10.23
CA GLY A 308 -18.18 12.94 10.54
C GLY A 308 -17.80 12.22 11.84
N PRO A 309 -18.52 11.14 12.21
CA PRO A 309 -18.26 10.38 13.42
C PRO A 309 -16.89 9.67 13.39
N LEU A 310 -16.43 9.25 14.57
CA LEU A 310 -15.19 8.46 14.72
C LEU A 310 -15.26 7.20 13.85
N SER A 311 -14.27 7.05 12.97
CA SER A 311 -14.12 5.92 12.04
C SER A 311 -12.75 5.28 12.17
N ILE A 312 -12.75 3.94 12.14
CA ILE A 312 -11.56 3.09 12.15
C ILE A 312 -11.93 1.79 11.44
N ASP A 313 -10.94 1.08 10.88
CA ASP A 313 -11.15 -0.28 10.39
C ASP A 313 -11.60 -1.20 11.55
N ARG A 314 -12.79 -1.79 11.41
CA ARG A 314 -13.40 -2.68 12.41
C ARG A 314 -13.24 -4.16 12.09
N THR A 315 -12.66 -4.51 10.94
CA THR A 315 -12.42 -5.92 10.57
C THR A 315 -11.51 -6.59 11.60
N PRO A 316 -11.58 -7.91 11.84
CA PRO A 316 -10.61 -8.59 12.70
C PRO A 316 -9.17 -8.37 12.19
N LEU A 317 -8.28 -7.94 13.08
CA LEU A 317 -6.85 -7.75 12.80
C LEU A 317 -6.10 -9.05 13.08
N ALA A 318 -5.70 -9.76 12.03
CA ALA A 318 -4.84 -10.93 12.16
C ALA A 318 -3.38 -10.51 12.38
N LEU A 319 -2.76 -11.05 13.43
CA LEU A 319 -1.35 -10.92 13.78
C LEU A 319 -0.76 -12.32 13.83
N ASP A 320 -0.46 -12.86 12.64
CA ASP A 320 -0.08 -14.24 12.38
C ASP A 320 1.36 -14.39 11.84
N GLY A 321 2.10 -13.28 11.77
CA GLY A 321 3.54 -13.31 11.52
C GLY A 321 4.30 -14.07 12.59
N PHE A 322 5.35 -14.80 12.20
CA PHE A 322 6.17 -15.57 13.13
C PHE A 322 6.89 -14.62 14.11
N ARG A 323 6.55 -14.72 15.39
CA ARG A 323 7.25 -14.00 16.46
C ARG A 323 7.78 -14.98 17.49
N ILE A 324 9.09 -14.94 17.70
CA ILE A 324 9.77 -15.70 18.74
C ILE A 324 10.24 -14.78 19.86
N PHE A 325 9.96 -15.16 21.10
CA PHE A 325 10.32 -14.43 22.31
C PHE A 325 11.50 -15.12 22.99
N ALA A 326 12.55 -14.35 23.23
CA ALA A 326 13.71 -14.70 24.03
C ALA A 326 13.99 -13.58 25.04
N SER A 327 14.53 -13.96 26.20
CA SER A 327 15.01 -13.01 27.22
C SER A 327 16.38 -12.42 26.87
N TRP A 328 16.55 -11.99 25.63
CA TRP A 328 17.79 -11.48 25.06
C TRP A 328 17.66 -10.00 24.70
N PRO A 329 18.77 -9.24 24.58
CA PRO A 329 18.71 -7.86 24.13
C PRO A 329 18.07 -7.74 22.74
N ALA A 330 16.96 -7.02 22.63
CA ALA A 330 16.25 -6.82 21.37
C ALA A 330 16.94 -5.74 20.51
N THR A 331 16.84 -5.87 19.19
CA THR A 331 17.34 -4.86 18.23
C THR A 331 16.40 -3.67 18.08
N GLY A 332 15.14 -3.81 18.53
CA GLY A 332 14.06 -2.85 18.28
C GLY A 332 13.32 -3.07 16.95
N VAL A 333 13.72 -4.07 16.15
CA VAL A 333 12.99 -4.47 14.93
C VAL A 333 11.72 -5.21 15.29
N GLU A 334 10.64 -4.91 14.57
CA GLU A 334 9.35 -5.59 14.74
C GLU A 334 9.29 -6.90 13.93
N ALA A 335 8.62 -7.92 14.46
CA ALA A 335 8.41 -9.18 13.75
C ALA A 335 7.44 -8.95 12.57
N PRO A 336 7.84 -9.24 11.31
CA PRO A 336 6.99 -9.06 10.14
C PRO A 336 5.66 -9.80 10.29
N GLY A 337 4.54 -9.11 10.02
CA GLY A 337 3.19 -9.69 10.13
C GLY A 337 2.66 -9.87 11.56
N ASN A 338 3.44 -9.55 12.60
CA ASN A 338 2.98 -9.59 14.00
C ASN A 338 2.64 -8.18 14.55
N THR A 339 2.85 -7.14 13.75
CA THR A 339 2.46 -5.77 14.09
C THR A 339 1.68 -5.13 12.95
N ALA A 340 0.77 -4.23 13.29
CA ALA A 340 -0.04 -3.48 12.33
C ALA A 340 -0.54 -2.17 12.95
N ILE A 341 -0.63 -1.11 12.14
CA ILE A 341 -1.17 0.18 12.58
C ILE A 341 -2.60 0.33 12.07
N ARG A 342 -3.52 0.76 12.94
CA ARG A 342 -4.87 1.21 12.55
C ARG A 342 -5.13 2.62 13.02
N ARG A 343 -5.19 3.54 12.06
CA ARG A 343 -5.41 4.96 12.30
C ARG A 343 -6.90 5.28 12.34
N ALA A 344 -7.31 5.98 13.39
CA ALA A 344 -8.64 6.54 13.50
C ALA A 344 -8.71 7.90 12.79
N VAL A 345 -9.88 8.22 12.25
CA VAL A 345 -10.22 9.48 11.58
C VAL A 345 -11.66 9.86 11.93
N GLY A 346 -12.06 11.11 11.63
CA GLY A 346 -13.36 11.63 12.07
C GLY A 346 -13.45 11.81 13.60
N GLY A 347 -14.63 12.10 14.13
CA GLY A 347 -14.77 12.44 15.54
C GLY A 347 -13.95 13.69 15.93
N THR A 348 -13.61 13.80 17.21
CA THR A 348 -12.80 14.91 17.73
C THR A 348 -11.45 14.41 18.28
N PRO A 349 -10.32 14.62 17.57
CA PRO A 349 -8.99 14.33 18.10
C PRO A 349 -8.71 15.10 19.41
N PRO A 350 -7.81 14.63 20.29
CA PRO A 350 -6.94 13.45 20.13
C PRO A 350 -7.68 12.13 20.36
N TYR A 351 -7.13 11.04 19.81
CA TYR A 351 -7.64 9.68 20.00
C TYR A 351 -6.88 8.94 21.11
N ARG A 352 -7.59 8.06 21.82
CA ARG A 352 -7.01 7.17 22.84
C ARG A 352 -7.30 5.72 22.51
N TYR A 353 -6.23 4.93 22.43
CA TYR A 353 -6.27 3.48 22.18
C TYR A 353 -6.05 2.68 23.47
N THR A 354 -6.79 1.60 23.63
CA THR A 354 -6.64 0.66 24.76
C THR A 354 -6.87 -0.78 24.30
N SER A 355 -6.16 -1.73 24.89
CA SER A 355 -6.38 -3.17 24.70
C SER A 355 -7.11 -3.76 25.90
N SER A 356 -8.08 -4.65 25.64
CA SER A 356 -8.77 -5.40 26.70
C SER A 356 -7.88 -6.45 27.38
N ASN A 357 -6.80 -6.88 26.72
CA ASN A 357 -5.84 -7.83 27.28
C ASN A 357 -4.44 -7.61 26.70
N THR A 358 -3.60 -6.87 27.42
CA THR A 358 -2.23 -6.54 27.03
C THR A 358 -1.27 -7.75 27.06
N GLN A 359 -1.65 -8.85 27.72
CA GLN A 359 -0.89 -10.10 27.66
C GLN A 359 -1.05 -10.81 26.32
N VAL A 360 -2.15 -10.53 25.58
CA VAL A 360 -2.41 -11.07 24.24
C VAL A 360 -1.96 -10.10 23.16
N ALA A 361 -2.38 -8.84 23.23
CA ALA A 361 -1.97 -7.82 22.28
C ALA A 361 -1.89 -6.44 22.95
N THR A 362 -0.81 -5.71 22.71
CA THR A 362 -0.66 -4.32 23.14
C THR A 362 -1.05 -3.37 22.02
N VAL A 363 -1.40 -2.13 22.37
CA VAL A 363 -1.63 -1.05 21.41
C VAL A 363 -0.97 0.23 21.89
N SER A 364 -0.28 0.93 21.01
CA SER A 364 0.35 2.22 21.27
C SER A 364 -0.63 3.40 21.08
N GLY A 365 -0.21 4.61 21.45
CA GLY A 365 -1.00 5.82 21.23
C GLY A 365 -1.25 6.19 19.75
N ASN A 366 -0.41 5.71 18.82
CA ASN A 366 -0.60 5.92 17.38
C ASN A 366 -1.40 4.78 16.70
N GLY A 367 -1.95 3.84 17.48
CA GLY A 367 -2.76 2.74 16.97
C GLY A 367 -1.97 1.55 16.44
N GLN A 368 -0.66 1.46 16.71
CA GLN A 368 0.13 0.26 16.43
C GLN A 368 -0.24 -0.86 17.40
N VAL A 369 -0.77 -1.95 16.88
CA VAL A 369 -1.09 -3.17 17.63
C VAL A 369 0.04 -4.17 17.46
N THR A 370 0.46 -4.77 18.57
CA THR A 370 1.57 -5.70 18.63
C THR A 370 1.14 -7.00 19.33
N GLY A 371 1.23 -8.14 18.63
CA GLY A 371 0.82 -9.44 19.16
C GLY A 371 1.83 -10.01 20.15
N ILE A 372 1.38 -10.47 21.31
CA ILE A 372 2.22 -10.97 22.41
C ILE A 372 2.03 -12.47 22.62
N ARG A 373 0.80 -12.92 22.88
CA ARG A 373 0.47 -14.32 23.19
C ARG A 373 -0.69 -14.77 22.32
N ARG A 374 -0.75 -16.06 21.98
CA ARG A 374 -1.88 -16.61 21.21
C ARG A 374 -3.20 -16.34 21.92
N GLY A 375 -4.18 -15.85 21.17
CA GLY A 375 -5.50 -15.51 21.70
C GLY A 375 -6.16 -14.35 20.96
N SER A 376 -7.12 -13.72 21.62
CA SER A 376 -7.78 -12.52 21.09
C SER A 376 -7.90 -11.43 22.15
N ALA A 377 -7.76 -10.17 21.72
CA ALA A 377 -8.00 -8.99 22.52
C ALA A 377 -8.87 -8.00 21.74
N VAL A 378 -9.73 -7.25 22.44
CA VAL A 378 -10.49 -6.16 21.84
C VAL A 378 -9.68 -4.89 21.98
N ILE A 379 -9.38 -4.26 20.85
CA ILE A 379 -8.80 -2.91 20.82
C ILE A 379 -9.94 -1.91 20.74
N THR A 380 -9.93 -0.93 21.64
CA THR A 380 -10.89 0.18 21.68
C THR A 380 -10.15 1.47 21.34
N VAL A 381 -10.72 2.26 20.43
CA VAL A 381 -10.32 3.64 20.17
C VAL A 381 -11.45 4.57 20.60
N SER A 382 -11.12 5.65 21.28
CA SER A 382 -12.04 6.70 21.71
C SER A 382 -11.55 8.07 21.27
N ASP A 383 -12.48 8.96 20.96
CA ASP A 383 -12.18 10.37 20.68
C ASP A 383 -12.34 11.25 21.93
N SER A 384 -12.09 12.55 21.81
CA SER A 384 -12.18 13.52 22.91
C SER A 384 -13.51 14.29 22.96
N SER A 385 -14.49 13.89 22.14
CA SER A 385 -15.77 14.59 22.07
C SER A 385 -16.60 14.42 23.35
N THR A 386 -17.60 15.28 23.56
CA THR A 386 -18.56 15.14 24.67
C THR A 386 -19.98 15.11 24.10
N PRO A 387 -20.68 13.96 24.13
CA PRO A 387 -20.25 12.66 24.68
C PRO A 387 -19.15 11.98 23.85
N VAL A 388 -18.28 11.22 24.51
CA VAL A 388 -17.17 10.49 23.86
C VAL A 388 -17.70 9.47 22.85
N GLN A 389 -17.12 9.44 21.66
CA GLN A 389 -17.34 8.39 20.68
C GLN A 389 -16.30 7.28 20.85
N SER A 390 -16.70 6.03 20.65
CA SER A 390 -15.80 4.89 20.70
C SER A 390 -16.06 3.91 19.56
N ALA A 391 -15.00 3.24 19.11
CA ALA A 391 -15.05 2.17 18.13
C ALA A 391 -14.10 1.03 18.55
N THR A 392 -14.41 -0.19 18.13
CA THR A 392 -13.66 -1.39 18.55
C THR A 392 -13.37 -2.31 17.38
N TYR A 393 -12.30 -3.10 17.51
CA TYR A 393 -11.99 -4.24 16.65
C TYR A 393 -11.25 -5.32 17.43
N THR A 394 -11.30 -6.56 16.95
CA THR A 394 -10.60 -7.69 17.57
C THR A 394 -9.20 -7.83 16.97
N ALA A 395 -8.17 -7.92 17.80
CA ALA A 395 -6.84 -8.39 17.43
C ALA A 395 -6.74 -9.89 17.72
N GLN A 396 -6.38 -10.68 16.70
CA GLN A 396 -6.25 -12.13 16.76
C GLN A 396 -4.78 -12.51 16.58
N VAL A 397 -4.19 -13.13 17.60
CA VAL A 397 -2.77 -13.50 17.63
C VAL A 397 -2.66 -15.02 17.59
N SER A 398 -1.87 -15.57 16.67
CA SER A 398 -1.81 -17.02 16.45
C SER A 398 -0.40 -17.62 16.33
N ASN A 399 0.61 -16.84 15.93
CA ASN A 399 1.94 -17.36 15.56
C ASN A 399 3.08 -16.87 16.48
N THR A 400 2.83 -16.90 17.80
CA THR A 400 3.80 -16.53 18.83
C THR A 400 4.44 -17.77 19.46
N TRP A 401 5.74 -17.65 19.76
CA TRP A 401 6.61 -18.74 20.22
C TRP A 401 7.57 -18.27 21.31
N LEU A 402 7.90 -19.12 22.27
CA LEU A 402 9.05 -18.93 23.15
C LEU A 402 10.25 -19.68 22.58
N LEU A 403 11.42 -19.05 22.62
CA LEU A 403 12.68 -19.72 22.38
C LEU A 403 13.02 -20.60 23.58
N GLY A 404 13.14 -21.90 23.33
CA GLY A 404 13.76 -22.85 24.22
C GLY A 404 15.24 -23.02 23.91
N VAL A 405 16.07 -23.02 24.95
CA VAL A 405 17.52 -23.26 24.86
C VAL A 405 17.86 -24.48 25.70
N VAL A 406 18.44 -25.49 25.06
CA VAL A 406 19.05 -26.63 25.72
C VAL A 406 20.55 -26.46 25.68
N VAL A 407 21.16 -26.43 26.87
CA VAL A 407 22.60 -26.19 27.00
C VAL A 407 23.44 -27.33 26.40
N PRO A 408 24.64 -27.04 25.88
CA PRO A 408 25.57 -28.06 25.40
C PRO A 408 25.91 -29.09 26.49
N GLY A 409 26.09 -30.34 26.09
CA GLY A 409 26.29 -31.50 26.96
C GLY A 409 25.04 -32.32 27.25
N THR A 410 23.88 -31.93 26.71
CA THR A 410 22.60 -32.59 27.01
C THR A 410 22.30 -33.76 26.06
N PHE A 411 22.46 -33.56 24.76
CA PHE A 411 22.15 -34.58 23.76
C PHE A 411 23.41 -35.30 23.27
N THR A 412 23.27 -36.60 23.03
CA THR A 412 24.33 -37.44 22.46
C THR A 412 24.23 -37.59 20.93
N SER A 413 23.11 -37.18 20.35
CA SER A 413 22.85 -37.22 18.91
C SER A 413 21.68 -36.32 18.52
N LEU A 414 21.55 -36.02 17.23
CA LEU A 414 20.37 -35.35 16.69
C LEU A 414 19.08 -36.15 16.94
N ALA A 415 19.14 -37.48 16.83
CA ALA A 415 17.98 -38.35 17.05
C ALA A 415 17.46 -38.24 18.50
N ALA A 416 18.37 -38.15 19.48
CA ALA A 416 18.01 -37.93 20.89
C ALA A 416 17.34 -36.56 21.09
N PHE A 417 17.84 -35.51 20.41
CA PHE A 417 17.18 -34.20 20.41
C PHE A 417 15.77 -34.27 19.83
N HIS A 418 15.57 -34.85 18.64
CA HIS A 418 14.25 -34.96 18.00
C HIS A 418 13.27 -35.78 18.85
N GLN A 419 13.71 -36.89 19.44
CA GLN A 419 12.87 -37.69 20.33
C GLN A 419 12.46 -36.89 21.56
N TRP A 420 13.40 -36.19 22.20
CA TRP A 420 13.11 -35.35 23.35
C TRP A 420 12.17 -34.19 23.00
N LEU A 421 12.38 -33.55 21.85
CA LEU A 421 11.60 -32.40 21.37
C LEU A 421 10.10 -32.71 21.31
N GLY A 422 9.75 -33.92 20.87
CA GLY A 422 8.37 -34.40 20.87
C GLY A 422 7.75 -34.53 22.26
N THR A 423 8.56 -34.82 23.29
CA THR A 423 8.05 -34.96 24.67
C THR A 423 7.70 -33.63 25.32
N VAL A 424 8.35 -32.55 24.89
CA VAL A 424 8.10 -31.18 25.38
C VAL A 424 7.13 -30.39 24.48
N GLY A 425 6.56 -31.02 23.45
CA GLY A 425 5.69 -30.36 22.47
C GLY A 425 6.40 -29.24 21.70
N GLY A 426 7.71 -29.36 21.53
CA GLY A 426 8.55 -28.37 20.87
C GLY A 426 8.58 -28.52 19.36
N TYR A 427 8.98 -27.46 18.69
CA TYR A 427 9.09 -27.35 17.25
C TYR A 427 10.52 -26.97 16.86
N LEU A 428 10.95 -27.48 15.72
CA LEU A 428 12.24 -27.14 15.13
C LEU A 428 12.25 -25.68 14.69
N ILE A 429 13.43 -25.07 14.78
CA ILE A 429 13.70 -23.76 14.20
C ILE A 429 14.41 -23.99 12.87
N ASN A 430 13.87 -23.51 11.76
CA ASN A 430 14.52 -23.56 10.46
C ASN A 430 15.44 -22.36 10.22
N SER A 431 16.41 -22.56 9.33
CA SER A 431 17.46 -21.59 8.98
C SER A 431 16.95 -20.42 8.14
N SER A 432 15.97 -20.65 7.27
CA SER A 432 15.56 -19.72 6.20
C SER A 432 14.47 -18.71 6.61
N GLY A 433 13.79 -18.92 7.74
CA GLY A 433 12.75 -18.00 8.20
C GLY A 433 12.76 -17.76 9.70
N GLN A 434 12.74 -18.83 10.51
CA GLN A 434 12.58 -18.71 11.96
C GLN A 434 13.87 -18.24 12.62
N PHE A 435 15.01 -18.84 12.26
CA PHE A 435 16.31 -18.42 12.76
C PHE A 435 16.68 -17.03 12.25
N GLN A 436 16.44 -16.73 10.98
CA GLN A 436 16.65 -15.38 10.44
C GLN A 436 15.80 -14.34 11.17
N THR A 437 14.55 -14.68 11.52
CA THR A 437 13.71 -13.80 12.36
C THR A 437 14.34 -13.60 13.74
N LEU A 438 14.87 -14.65 14.37
CA LEU A 438 15.59 -14.54 15.64
C LEU A 438 16.80 -13.59 15.53
N GLU A 439 17.58 -13.69 14.46
CA GLU A 439 18.74 -12.80 14.18
C GLU A 439 18.35 -11.36 13.94
N ASN A 440 17.17 -11.11 13.35
CA ASN A 440 16.66 -9.76 13.14
C ASN A 440 16.12 -9.14 14.42
N LEU A 441 15.48 -9.94 15.29
CA LEU A 441 14.82 -9.46 16.50
C LEU A 441 15.80 -9.23 17.67
N TYR A 442 16.91 -9.97 17.73
CA TYR A 442 17.82 -9.97 18.88
C TYR A 442 19.26 -9.65 18.50
N ALA A 443 19.93 -8.87 19.35
CA ALA A 443 21.31 -8.46 19.14
C ALA A 443 22.26 -9.67 19.20
N ARG A 444 23.22 -9.70 18.27
CA ARG A 444 24.28 -10.71 18.23
C ARG A 444 25.57 -10.16 18.85
N PRO A 445 26.41 -10.98 19.50
CA PRO A 445 26.20 -12.41 19.80
C PRO A 445 24.97 -12.68 20.66
N PHE A 446 24.26 -13.77 20.36
CA PHE A 446 23.23 -14.25 21.28
C PHE A 446 23.88 -14.65 22.62
N PRO A 447 23.25 -14.31 23.76
CA PRO A 447 23.79 -14.62 25.09
C PRO A 447 23.57 -16.09 25.44
N LEU A 448 24.22 -16.97 24.68
CA LEU A 448 24.21 -18.42 24.83
C LEU A 448 25.51 -18.90 25.48
N PRO A 449 25.46 -19.95 26.33
CA PRO A 449 26.66 -20.66 26.74
C PRO A 449 27.49 -21.13 25.53
N ARG A 450 28.82 -21.22 25.71
CA ARG A 450 29.72 -21.73 24.66
C ARG A 450 29.34 -23.16 24.27
N GLY A 451 29.28 -23.41 22.97
CA GLY A 451 29.07 -24.72 22.39
C GLY A 451 28.22 -24.69 21.12
N ARG A 452 27.71 -25.85 20.74
CA ARG A 452 26.98 -26.05 19.49
C ARG A 452 25.55 -26.50 19.76
N TYR A 453 24.60 -25.87 19.07
CA TYR A 453 23.17 -26.05 19.32
C TYR A 453 22.46 -26.54 18.06
N TRP A 454 21.89 -27.74 18.10
CA TRP A 454 21.04 -28.21 17.02
C TRP A 454 19.86 -27.28 16.78
N LEU A 455 19.61 -26.94 15.52
CA LEU A 455 18.32 -26.43 15.07
C LEU A 455 17.40 -27.58 14.62
N GLY A 456 18.03 -28.66 14.13
CA GLY A 456 17.41 -29.93 13.77
C GLY A 456 16.65 -29.93 12.45
N GLU A 457 16.76 -28.86 11.66
CA GLU A 457 16.34 -28.83 10.26
C GLU A 457 17.27 -29.68 9.37
N HIS A 458 16.68 -30.58 8.58
CA HIS A 458 17.36 -31.30 7.51
C HIS A 458 17.41 -30.45 6.24
N GLY A 459 18.58 -30.26 5.66
CA GLY A 459 18.75 -29.30 4.57
C GLY A 459 18.62 -27.84 5.06
N GLY A 460 18.27 -26.93 4.17
CA GLY A 460 18.25 -25.48 4.44
C GLY A 460 19.51 -24.80 3.92
N VAL A 461 20.23 -24.07 4.78
CA VAL A 461 21.56 -23.53 4.44
C VAL A 461 22.62 -24.62 4.23
N CYS A 462 22.32 -25.86 4.63
CA CYS A 462 23.21 -27.00 4.53
C CYS A 462 22.90 -27.90 3.32
N PRO A 463 23.92 -28.56 2.72
CA PRO A 463 23.71 -29.54 1.67
C PRO A 463 22.81 -30.70 2.11
N ALA A 464 22.20 -31.39 1.14
CA ALA A 464 21.39 -32.58 1.42
C ALA A 464 22.19 -33.62 2.25
N GLY A 465 21.55 -34.19 3.27
CA GLY A 465 22.19 -35.12 4.21
C GLY A 465 22.86 -34.46 5.42
N TYR A 466 22.97 -33.13 5.45
CA TYR A 466 23.45 -32.36 6.60
C TYR A 466 22.31 -31.67 7.33
N TYR A 467 22.55 -31.41 8.61
CA TYR A 467 21.64 -30.72 9.51
C TYR A 467 22.24 -29.42 10.00
N THR A 468 21.37 -28.44 10.21
CA THR A 468 21.77 -27.11 10.65
C THR A 468 21.94 -27.05 12.18
N TYR A 469 23.02 -26.43 12.63
CA TYR A 469 23.26 -26.08 14.03
C TYR A 469 23.80 -24.64 14.15
N TYR A 470 23.63 -24.02 15.32
CA TYR A 470 24.23 -22.74 15.65
C TYR A 470 25.51 -22.92 16.47
N HIS A 471 26.59 -22.24 16.06
CA HIS A 471 27.89 -22.35 16.68
C HIS A 471 28.22 -21.12 17.55
N ALA A 472 27.81 -21.16 18.82
CA ALA A 472 27.92 -20.01 19.73
C ALA A 472 29.37 -19.72 20.19
N GLU A 473 30.30 -20.67 20.03
CA GLU A 473 31.68 -20.54 20.53
C GLU A 473 32.62 -19.80 19.57
N ASN A 474 32.63 -20.14 18.27
CA ASN A 474 33.61 -19.56 17.33
C ASN A 474 32.99 -18.60 16.32
N SER A 475 32.06 -19.09 15.49
CA SER A 475 31.59 -18.32 14.33
C SER A 475 30.37 -17.47 14.62
N GLN A 476 29.65 -17.74 15.72
CA GLN A 476 28.37 -17.09 16.06
C GLN A 476 27.37 -17.14 14.89
N ALA A 477 27.44 -18.22 14.12
CA ALA A 477 26.73 -18.40 12.86
C ALA A 477 26.20 -19.83 12.74
N LEU A 478 25.34 -20.03 11.75
CA LEU A 478 24.87 -21.35 11.34
C LEU A 478 26.01 -22.15 10.70
N ALA A 479 26.00 -23.46 10.95
CA ALA A 479 26.94 -24.41 10.39
C ALA A 479 26.27 -25.78 10.19
N CYS A 480 26.96 -26.66 9.47
CA CYS A 480 26.44 -27.95 9.02
C CYS A 480 27.14 -29.10 9.72
N ALA A 481 26.36 -30.10 10.13
CA ALA A 481 26.87 -31.32 10.72
C ALA A 481 26.09 -32.53 10.23
N LEU A 482 26.75 -33.68 10.19
CA LEU A 482 26.08 -34.96 9.93
C LEU A 482 25.17 -35.31 11.12
N PRO A 483 24.10 -36.10 10.93
CA PRO A 483 23.16 -36.43 12.01
C PRO A 483 23.81 -37.16 13.20
N GLY A 484 24.92 -37.86 12.98
CA GLY A 484 25.71 -38.55 14.01
C GLY A 484 26.83 -37.71 14.64
N GLU A 485 26.89 -36.40 14.36
CA GLU A 485 27.92 -35.51 14.90
C GLU A 485 27.79 -35.38 16.43
N SER A 486 28.73 -35.99 17.14
CA SER A 486 28.73 -36.05 18.61
C SER A 486 29.13 -34.74 19.28
N SER A 487 29.73 -33.80 18.56
CA SER A 487 30.14 -32.49 19.12
C SER A 487 29.00 -31.48 19.24
N VAL A 488 27.82 -31.76 18.65
CA VAL A 488 26.64 -30.90 18.79
C VAL A 488 25.69 -31.51 19.81
N THR A 489 25.64 -30.88 20.97
CA THR A 489 25.06 -31.47 22.19
C THR A 489 24.07 -30.55 22.91
N GLY A 490 23.91 -29.31 22.44
CA GLY A 490 22.81 -28.41 22.83
C GLY A 490 21.74 -28.35 21.74
N ALA A 491 20.67 -27.59 21.97
CA ALA A 491 19.65 -27.34 20.96
C ALA A 491 18.95 -25.98 21.15
N LEU A 492 18.47 -25.41 20.04
CA LEU A 492 17.50 -24.33 20.05
C LEU A 492 16.19 -24.86 19.46
N TYR A 493 15.08 -24.54 20.12
CA TYR A 493 13.76 -24.99 19.69
C TYR A 493 12.71 -23.95 20.04
N ALA A 494 11.50 -24.09 19.52
CA ALA A 494 10.39 -23.21 19.82
C ALA A 494 9.26 -23.97 20.52
N VAL A 495 8.56 -23.31 21.46
CA VAL A 495 7.28 -23.79 22.01
C VAL A 495 6.21 -22.72 21.83
N PRO A 496 4.93 -23.09 21.61
CA PRO A 496 3.84 -22.11 21.55
C PRO A 496 3.86 -21.18 22.76
N TYR A 497 3.83 -19.86 22.52
CA TYR A 497 3.77 -18.88 23.60
C TYR A 497 2.35 -18.55 24.01
#